data_AF-A0A3C1C7H9-F1
#
_entry.id   AF-A0A3C1C7H9-F1
#
_cell.length_a   1.000
_cell.length_b   1.000
_cell.length_c   1.000
_cell.angle_alpha   90.00
_cell.angle_beta   90.00
_cell.angle_gamma   90.00
#
_symmetry.space_group_name_H-M   'P 1'
#
loop_
_entity.id
_entity.type
_entity.pdbx_description
1 polymer ?
#
loop_
_entity_poly.entity_id
_entity_poly.type
_entity_poly.pdbx_seq_one_letter_code
_entity_poly.pdbx_strand_id
1 'polypeptide(L)' 'EGQKVYTERKTYFYPVISGVPLGKGMPAFESLKTIDVDVLWAGEQKKRLVERWVNEVLSAK' A
#
# COMPACT_ATOMS: atom_id res chain seq x y z
N GLU A 1 -7.95 -12.08 -15.30
CA GLU A 1 -7.70 -13.21 -14.37
C GLU A 1 -6.52 -12.99 -13.44
N GLY A 2 -5.44 -12.32 -13.86
CA GLY A 2 -4.22 -12.15 -13.04
C GLY A 2 -4.41 -11.65 -11.60
N GLN A 3 -5.27 -10.65 -11.34
CA GLN A 3 -5.47 -10.15 -9.97
C GLN A 3 -6.30 -11.07 -9.06
N LYS A 4 -6.99 -12.09 -9.60
CA LYS A 4 -7.69 -13.10 -8.78
C LYS A 4 -6.69 -13.87 -7.90
N VAL A 5 -5.43 -13.98 -8.35
CA VAL A 5 -4.36 -14.65 -7.63
C VAL A 5 -4.11 -14.06 -6.24
N TYR A 6 -4.39 -12.76 -6.03
CA TYR A 6 -4.24 -12.13 -4.71
C TYR A 6 -5.16 -12.76 -3.67
N THR A 7 -6.40 -13.03 -4.08
CA THR A 7 -7.41 -13.67 -3.25
C THR A 7 -7.13 -15.16 -3.08
N GLU A 8 -6.78 -15.86 -4.16
CA GLU A 8 -6.47 -17.30 -4.14
C GLU A 8 -5.24 -17.61 -3.28
N ARG A 9 -4.19 -16.78 -3.38
CA ARG A 9 -2.95 -16.91 -2.61
C ARG A 9 -3.02 -16.26 -1.23
N LYS A 10 -4.17 -15.67 -0.86
CA LYS A 10 -4.37 -14.98 0.42
C LYS A 10 -3.26 -13.95 0.69
N THR A 11 -2.89 -13.16 -0.31
CA THR A 11 -1.89 -12.10 -0.16
C THR A 11 -2.46 -10.87 0.55
N TYR A 12 -3.79 -10.79 0.68
CA TYR A 12 -4.52 -9.67 1.29
C TYR A 12 -4.26 -8.31 0.63
N PHE A 13 -3.83 -8.30 -0.63
CA PHE A 13 -3.75 -7.08 -1.43
C PHE A 13 -5.12 -6.72 -2.01
N TYR A 14 -5.42 -5.42 -2.04
CA TYR A 14 -6.60 -4.92 -2.73
C TYR A 14 -6.36 -4.92 -4.24
N PRO A 15 -7.26 -5.52 -5.05
CA PRO A 15 -7.18 -5.45 -6.49
C PRO A 15 -7.48 -4.02 -6.96
N VAL A 16 -6.77 -3.59 -7.99
CA VAL A 16 -6.99 -2.29 -8.63
C VAL A 16 -8.16 -2.38 -9.62
N ILE A 17 -8.37 -3.55 -10.22
CA ILE A 17 -9.48 -3.77 -11.15
C ILE A 17 -10.76 -4.01 -10.36
N SER A 18 -11.77 -3.18 -10.63
CA SER A 18 -13.11 -3.31 -10.06
C SER A 18 -13.72 -4.70 -10.34
N GLY A 19 -14.47 -5.24 -9.37
CA GLY A 19 -15.17 -6.51 -9.53
C GLY A 19 -14.31 -7.77 -9.31
N VAL A 20 -13.00 -7.61 -9.03
CA VAL A 20 -12.18 -8.72 -8.55
C VAL A 20 -12.56 -9.02 -7.08
N PRO A 21 -12.91 -10.28 -6.74
CA PRO A 21 -13.28 -10.64 -5.39
C PRO A 21 -12.15 -10.38 -4.39
N LEU A 22 -12.48 -9.86 -3.21
CA LEU A 22 -11.54 -9.69 -2.11
C LEU A 22 -11.28 -11.00 -1.36
N GLY A 23 -10.16 -11.05 -0.63
CA GLY A 23 -9.86 -12.13 0.31
C GLY A 23 -10.89 -12.21 1.43
N LYS A 24 -11.16 -13.42 1.93
CA LYS A 24 -12.04 -13.63 3.09
C LYS A 24 -11.57 -12.80 4.28
N GLY A 25 -12.46 -11.97 4.84
CA GLY A 25 -12.18 -11.11 5.99
C GLY A 25 -11.63 -9.72 5.64
N MET A 26 -11.35 -9.43 4.36
CA MET A 26 -11.02 -8.08 3.93
C MET A 26 -12.30 -7.23 3.86
N PRO A 27 -12.33 -6.04 4.47
CA PRO A 27 -13.45 -5.12 4.30
C PRO A 27 -13.48 -4.56 2.87
N ALA A 28 -14.61 -3.97 2.47
CA ALA A 28 -14.68 -3.22 1.22
C ALA A 28 -13.68 -2.04 1.27
N PHE A 29 -13.00 -1.75 0.16
CA PHE A 29 -11.98 -0.70 0.13
C PHE A 29 -12.57 0.66 0.52
N GLU A 30 -13.80 0.95 0.07
CA GLU A 30 -14.55 2.18 0.31
C GLU A 30 -14.94 2.37 1.78
N SER A 31 -14.90 1.31 2.59
CA SER A 31 -15.15 1.39 4.04
C SER A 31 -13.92 1.80 4.84
N LEU A 32 -12.74 1.81 4.21
CA LEU A 32 -11.49 2.20 4.84
C LEU A 32 -11.30 3.72 4.81
N LYS A 33 -10.69 4.26 5.86
CA LYS A 33 -10.23 5.66 5.89
C LYS A 33 -8.89 5.76 5.16
N THR A 34 -8.94 5.91 3.84
CA THR A 34 -7.74 6.04 3.01
C THR A 34 -7.34 7.50 2.86
N ILE A 35 -6.08 7.71 2.47
CA ILE A 35 -5.58 8.99 1.99
C ILE A 35 -5.21 8.84 0.52
N ASP A 36 -5.33 9.92 -0.24
CA ASP A 36 -4.81 9.98 -1.60
C ASP A 36 -3.30 10.18 -1.55
N VAL A 37 -2.56 9.27 -2.18
CA VAL A 37 -1.09 9.32 -2.21
C VAL A 37 -0.64 9.97 -3.52
N ASP A 38 0.10 11.08 -3.41
CA ASP A 38 0.84 11.63 -4.54
C ASP A 38 2.09 10.78 -4.80
N VAL A 39 1.98 9.87 -5.77
CA VAL A 39 3.04 8.93 -6.13
C VAL A 39 4.23 9.61 -6.80
N LEU A 40 4.02 10.74 -7.49
CA LEU A 40 5.10 11.47 -8.17
C LEU A 40 5.96 12.19 -7.13
N TRP A 41 5.33 12.95 -6.24
CA TRP A 41 6.02 13.62 -5.13
C TRP A 41 6.72 12.59 -4.23
N ALA A 42 6.06 11.49 -3.88
CA ALA A 42 6.66 10.46 -3.03
C ALA A 42 7.90 9.84 -3.68
N GLY A 43 7.88 9.64 -5.00
CA GLY A 43 9.02 9.18 -5.78
C GLY A 43 10.19 10.17 -5.75
N GLU A 44 9.92 11.44 -6.07
CA GLU A 44 10.91 12.52 -6.07
C GLU A 44 11.56 12.73 -4.69
N GLN A 45 10.78 12.60 -3.62
CA GLN A 45 11.24 12.83 -2.25
C GLN A 45 11.86 11.60 -1.58
N LYS A 46 11.88 10.44 -2.24
CA LYS A 46 12.31 9.15 -1.67
C LYS A 46 13.66 9.26 -0.93
N LYS A 47 14.67 9.83 -1.58
CA LYS A 47 16.02 9.94 -1.00
C LYS A 47 16.00 10.75 0.30
N ARG A 48 15.41 11.95 0.28
CA ARG A 48 15.30 12.84 1.44
C ARG A 48 14.57 12.17 2.60
N LEU A 49 13.46 11.47 2.33
CA LEU A 49 12.66 10.80 3.35
C LEU A 49 13.42 9.64 4.01
N VAL A 50 14.13 8.83 3.22
CA VAL A 50 14.94 7.71 3.73
C VAL A 50 16.10 8.21 4.58
N GLU A 51 16.87 9.18 4.08
CA GLU A 51 18.02 9.75 4.83
C GLU A 51 17.58 10.35 6.15
N ARG A 52 16.45 11.09 6.14
CA ARG A 52 15.88 11.67 7.35
C ARG A 52 15.48 10.59 8.37
N TRP A 53 14.83 9.51 7.93
CA TRP A 53 14.45 8.41 8.82
C TRP A 53 15.66 7.69 9.42
N VAL A 54 16.70 7.44 8.61
CA VAL A 54 17.95 6.82 9.10
C VAL A 54 18.59 7.70 10.18
N ASN A 55 18.68 9.02 9.95
CA ASN A 55 19.37 9.93 10.85
C ASN A 55 18.57 10.25 12.12
N GLU A 56 17.26 10.48 11.99
CA GLU A 56 16.42 10.98 13.09
C GLU A 56 15.70 9.86 13.86
N VAL A 57 15.46 8.69 13.24
CA VAL A 57 14.63 7.63 13.85
C VAL A 57 15.45 6.39 14.16
N LEU A 58 16.23 5.88 13.18
CA LEU A 58 17.04 4.68 13.43
C LEU A 58 18.28 4.95 14.26
N SER A 59 19.03 6.00 13.91
CA SER A 59 20.33 6.29 14.51
C SER A 59 20.23 7.04 15.83
N ALA A 60 19.04 7.52 16.21
CA ALA A 60 18.80 8.23 17.46
C ALA A 60 18.74 7.30 18.70
N LYS A 61 19.37 6.12 18.63
CA LYS A 61 19.47 5.15 19.73
C LYS A 61 20.81 5.24 20.45
#